data_AF-G0R3N0-F1
#
_entry.id   AF-G0R3N0-F1
#
_cell.length_a   1.000
_cell.length_b   1.000
_cell.length_c   1.000
_cell.angle_alpha   90.00
_cell.angle_beta   90.00
_cell.angle_gamma   90.00
#
_symmetry.space_group_name_H-M   'P 1'
#
loop_
_entity.id
_entity.type
_entity.pdbx_description
1 polymer ?
#
loop_
_entity_poly.entity_id
_entity_poly.type
_entity_poly.pdbx_seq_one_letter_code
_entity_poly.pdbx_strand_id
1 'polypeptide(L)'
;MNPGDLLGSGTISGTEKHEFGSMIELSWSGQEKIQLSNGQERTFIQDGDTITMKGWAEKNGVRIGFGECSGKILPAHPENIYY
;
A
#
# COMPACT_ATOMS: atom_id res chain seq x y z
N MET A 1 23.53 15.27 -3.12
CA MET A 1 23.29 13.83 -2.91
C MET A 1 24.54 13.21 -2.34
N ASN A 2 24.38 12.37 -1.33
CA ASN A 2 25.42 11.71 -0.55
C ASN A 2 25.19 10.18 -0.51
N PRO A 3 26.20 9.39 -0.15
CA PRO A 3 26.02 7.96 0.09
C PRO A 3 24.96 7.69 1.16
N GLY A 4 23.97 6.85 0.84
CA GLY A 4 22.87 6.50 1.73
C GLY A 4 21.60 7.34 1.56
N ASP A 5 21.60 8.39 0.73
CA ASP A 5 20.38 9.13 0.42
C ASP A 5 19.34 8.20 -0.24
N LEU A 6 18.08 8.29 0.22
CA LEU A 6 16.94 7.58 -0.35
C LEU A 6 15.99 8.58 -1.03
N LEU A 7 15.77 8.40 -2.33
CA LEU A 7 14.86 9.22 -3.12
C LEU A 7 13.67 8.39 -3.57
N GLY A 8 12.46 8.80 -3.18
CA GLY A 8 11.22 8.15 -3.59
C GLY A 8 10.74 8.63 -4.95
N SER A 9 10.09 7.75 -5.70
CA SER A 9 9.43 8.09 -6.97
C SER A 9 8.19 8.97 -6.81
N GLY A 10 7.62 9.00 -5.61
CA GLY A 10 6.20 9.31 -5.41
C GLY A 10 5.32 8.09 -5.67
N THR A 11 4.02 8.24 -5.42
CA THR A 11 3.01 7.21 -5.70
C THR A 11 3.03 6.86 -7.20
N ILE A 12 3.08 5.56 -7.52
CA ILE A 12 3.10 5.06 -8.90
C ILE A 12 1.68 4.63 -9.26
N SER A 13 1.03 5.38 -10.15
CA SER A 13 -0.34 5.09 -10.62
C SER A 13 -0.35 4.95 -12.14
N GLY A 14 -0.99 3.88 -12.63
CA GLY A 14 -1.31 3.70 -14.04
C GLY A 14 -2.59 4.43 -14.45
N THR A 15 -3.05 4.17 -15.66
CA THR A 15 -4.25 4.82 -16.22
C THR A 15 -5.55 4.14 -15.82
N GLU A 16 -5.50 2.83 -15.56
CA GLU A 16 -6.67 2.05 -15.19
C GLU A 16 -6.83 2.00 -13.68
N LYS A 17 -8.08 1.91 -13.19
CA LYS A 17 -8.39 1.94 -11.76
C LYS A 17 -7.62 0.87 -10.96
N HIS A 18 -7.39 -0.30 -11.53
CA HIS A 18 -6.66 -1.39 -10.87
C HIS A 18 -5.14 -1.14 -10.76
N GLU A 19 -4.63 -0.12 -11.46
CA GLU A 19 -3.23 0.32 -11.48
C GLU A 19 -2.97 1.51 -10.56
N PHE A 20 -3.98 2.03 -9.84
CA PHE A 20 -3.81 3.16 -8.93
C PHE A 20 -2.96 2.79 -7.70
N GLY A 21 -2.01 3.66 -7.36
CA GLY A 21 -0.97 3.39 -6.36
C GLY A 21 -1.36 3.67 -4.91
N SER A 22 -2.59 4.12 -4.64
CA SER A 22 -3.04 4.43 -3.29
C SER A 22 -4.51 4.09 -3.05
N MET A 23 -4.87 3.87 -1.78
CA MET A 23 -6.27 3.65 -1.39
C MET A 23 -7.14 4.90 -1.56
N ILE A 24 -6.56 6.10 -1.47
CA ILE A 24 -7.31 7.34 -1.72
C ILE A 24 -7.73 7.46 -3.19
N GLU A 25 -6.88 7.03 -4.13
CA GLU A 25 -7.23 6.94 -5.55
C GLU A 25 -8.21 5.80 -5.81
N LEU A 26 -7.94 4.59 -5.30
CA LEU A 26 -8.77 3.40 -5.50
C LEU A 26 -10.20 3.54 -4.96
N SER A 27 -10.34 4.20 -3.82
CA SER A 27 -11.64 4.44 -3.15
C SER A 27 -12.27 5.78 -3.54
N TRP A 28 -11.62 6.56 -4.40
CA TRP A 28 -12.05 7.91 -4.77
C TRP A 28 -12.36 8.78 -3.54
N SER A 29 -11.36 8.95 -2.67
CA SER A 29 -11.50 9.63 -1.38
C SER A 29 -12.59 9.03 -0.48
N GLY A 30 -12.74 7.71 -0.51
CA GLY A 30 -13.71 6.97 0.28
C GLY A 30 -15.15 7.00 -0.26
N GLN A 31 -15.39 7.56 -1.44
CA GLN A 31 -16.71 7.54 -2.10
C GLN A 31 -17.06 6.16 -2.67
N GLU A 32 -16.04 5.36 -2.99
CA GLU A 32 -16.19 4.02 -3.57
C GLU A 32 -15.50 2.97 -2.71
N LYS A 33 -16.16 1.82 -2.55
CA LYS A 33 -15.61 0.70 -1.79
C LYS A 33 -14.71 -0.19 -2.66
N ILE A 34 -13.60 -0.64 -2.10
CA ILE A 34 -12.69 -1.63 -2.65
C ILE A 34 -13.13 -3.00 -2.12
N GLN A 35 -13.43 -3.94 -3.01
CA GLN A 35 -13.73 -5.32 -2.66
C GLN A 35 -12.45 -6.14 -2.53
N LEU A 36 -12.24 -6.77 -1.39
CA LEU A 36 -11.13 -7.68 -1.15
C LEU A 36 -11.52 -9.12 -1.52
N SER A 37 -10.53 -9.94 -1.86
CA SER A 37 -10.74 -11.33 -2.27
C SER A 37 -11.37 -12.22 -1.19
N ASN A 38 -11.29 -11.82 0.08
CA ASN A 38 -11.91 -12.49 1.21
C ASN A 38 -13.36 -12.01 1.49
N GLY A 39 -13.94 -11.20 0.61
CA GLY A 39 -15.29 -10.66 0.73
C GLY A 39 -15.43 -9.46 1.66
N GLN A 40 -14.33 -8.95 2.23
CA GLN A 40 -14.33 -7.72 3.01
C GLN A 40 -14.26 -6.48 2.11
N GLU A 41 -14.74 -5.36 2.63
CA GLU A 41 -14.67 -4.06 1.96
C GLU A 41 -13.72 -3.11 2.67
N ARG A 42 -13.07 -2.23 1.90
CA ARG A 42 -12.25 -1.13 2.42
C ARG A 42 -12.47 0.15 1.64
N THR A 43 -12.30 1.28 2.30
CA THR A 43 -12.05 2.58 1.66
C THR A 43 -10.63 3.05 2.00
N PHE A 44 -10.25 2.91 3.26
CA PHE A 44 -8.90 3.08 3.80
C PHE A 44 -8.47 1.87 4.63
N ILE A 45 -7.22 1.88 5.07
CA ILE A 45 -6.63 0.84 5.91
C ILE A 45 -7.31 0.82 7.29
N GLN A 46 -7.51 -0.37 7.84
CA GLN A 46 -8.05 -0.60 9.19
C GLN A 46 -6.99 -1.24 10.11
N ASP A 47 -7.19 -1.13 11.42
CA ASP A 47 -6.36 -1.81 12.40
C ASP A 47 -6.31 -3.33 12.14
N GLY A 48 -5.11 -3.89 12.16
CA GLY A 48 -4.86 -5.29 11.87
C GLY A 48 -4.61 -5.60 10.39
N ASP A 49 -4.92 -4.70 9.47
CA ASP A 49 -4.59 -4.88 8.05
C ASP A 49 -3.07 -4.95 7.86
N THR A 50 -2.64 -5.78 6.90
CA THR A 50 -1.24 -5.90 6.50
C THR A 50 -1.11 -5.55 5.02
N ILE A 51 -0.25 -4.59 4.70
CA ILE A 51 0.01 -4.16 3.33
C ILE A 51 1.34 -4.78 2.92
N THR A 52 1.35 -5.45 1.77
CA THR A 52 2.57 -6.07 1.21
C THR A 52 2.76 -5.61 -0.23
N MET A 53 3.86 -4.90 -0.48
CA MET A 53 4.29 -4.51 -1.82
C MET A 53 5.31 -5.52 -2.36
N LYS A 54 5.15 -5.90 -3.62
CA LYS A 54 6.05 -6.80 -4.37
C LYS A 54 6.31 -6.20 -5.74
N GLY A 55 7.53 -6.34 -6.22
CA GLY A 55 7.93 -5.91 -7.56
C GLY A 55 9.05 -6.79 -8.10
N TRP A 56 9.04 -7.01 -9.42
CA TRP A 56 10.09 -7.77 -10.10
C TRP A 56 10.17 -7.38 -11.58
N ALA A 57 11.34 -7.62 -12.17
CA ALA A 57 11.51 -7.67 -13.61
C ALA A 57 11.57 -9.14 -14.06
N GLU A 58 11.01 -9.45 -15.23
CA GLU A 58 11.02 -10.80 -15.80
C GLU A 58 11.36 -10.77 -17.28
N LYS A 59 12.26 -11.67 -17.71
CA LYS A 59 12.60 -11.86 -19.12
C LYS A 59 13.02 -13.32 -19.36
N ASN A 60 12.45 -13.96 -20.39
CA ASN A 60 12.76 -15.33 -20.79
C ASN A 60 12.67 -16.35 -19.63
N GLY A 61 11.67 -16.21 -18.76
CA GLY A 61 11.47 -17.08 -17.60
C GLY A 61 12.42 -16.83 -16.42
N VAL A 62 13.33 -15.85 -16.52
CA VAL A 62 14.18 -15.42 -15.40
C VAL A 62 13.55 -14.22 -14.71
N ARG A 63 13.39 -14.31 -13.39
CA ARG A 63 12.83 -13.25 -12.55
C ARG A 63 13.87 -12.69 -11.58
N ILE A 64 13.94 -11.35 -11.51
CA ILE A 64 14.73 -10.62 -10.53
C ILE A 64 13.77 -9.78 -9.68
N GLY A 65 13.59 -10.16 -8.41
CA GLY A 65 12.64 -9.54 -7.50
C GLY A 65 13.28 -8.69 -6.42
N PHE A 66 12.50 -7.78 -5.85
CA PHE A 66 12.89 -6.93 -4.71
C PHE A 66 12.64 -7.58 -3.34
N GLY A 67 12.00 -8.76 -3.31
CA GLY A 67 11.46 -9.34 -2.07
C GLY A 67 10.12 -8.71 -1.70
N GLU A 68 9.81 -8.67 -0.40
CA GLU A 68 8.58 -8.09 0.14
C GLU A 68 8.88 -6.84 0.96
N CYS A 69 8.10 -5.79 0.76
CA CYS A 69 8.00 -4.67 1.70
C CYS A 69 6.63 -4.77 2.37
N SER A 70 6.62 -5.20 3.64
CA SER A 70 5.38 -5.50 4.36
C SER A 70 5.30 -4.74 5.69
N GLY A 71 4.09 -4.30 6.04
CA GLY A 71 3.80 -3.62 7.30
C GLY A 71 2.37 -3.91 7.77
N LYS A 72 2.22 -4.17 9.07
CA LYS A 72 0.91 -4.35 9.72
C LYS A 72 0.53 -3.10 10.49
N ILE A 73 -0.70 -2.63 10.31
CA ILE A 73 -1.24 -1.53 11.10
C ILE A 73 -1.65 -2.06 12.46
N LEU A 74 -1.07 -1.47 13.51
CA LEU A 74 -1.48 -1.70 14.89
C LEU A 74 -2.48 -0.61 15.31
N PRO A 75 -3.37 -0.91 16.26
CA PRO A 75 -4.23 0.11 16.84
C PRO A 75 -3.43 1.31 17.35
N ALA A 76 -4.04 2.49 17.24
CA ALA A 76 -3.51 3.69 17.84
C ALA A 76 -3.29 3.48 19.35
N HIS A 77 -2.27 4.15 19.90
CA HIS A 77 -2.12 4.19 21.35
C HIS A 77 -3.37 4.81 21.99
N PRO A 78 -3.85 4.29 23.12
CA PRO A 78 -4.94 4.93 23.84
C PRO A 78 -4.54 6.36 24.20
N GLU A 79 -5.45 7.33 24.01
CA GLU A 79 -5.17 8.70 24.42
C GLU A 79 -4.99 8.78 25.94
N ASN A 80 -3.90 9.42 26.36
CA ASN A 80 -3.75 9.83 27.75
C ASN A 80 -4.70 11.01 28.02
N ILE A 81 -5.93 10.70 28.36
CA ILE A 81 -6.99 11.66 28.74
C ILE A 81 -6.79 12.28 30.14
N TYR A 82 -5.55 12.33 30.63
CA TYR A 82 -5.20 12.96 31.90
C TYR A 82 -4.42 14.25 31.64
N TYR A 83 -5.17 15.34 31.46
CA TYR A 83 -4.77 16.71 31.81
C TYR A 83 -5.74 17.23 32.86
#